data_AF-A0A6C0JNV6-F1
#
_entry.id   AF-A0A6C0JNV6-F1
#
_cell.length_a   1.000
_cell.length_b   1.000
_cell.length_c   1.000
_cell.angle_alpha   90.00
_cell.angle_beta   90.00
_cell.angle_gamma   90.00
#
_symmetry.space_group_name_H-M   'P 1'
#
loop_
_entity.id
_entity.type
_entity.pdbx_description
1 polymer ?
#
loop_
_entity_poly.entity_id
_entity_poly.type
_entity_poly.pdbx_seq_one_letter_code
_entity_poly.pdbx_strand_id
1 'polypeptide(L)'
;MIGVDPISYIQLIFMHIGGRFLKFKVTPVQEKILDNKITQALIFYSLLLFSTKSFLKSFAIISLAYILLYVLMNEKSKYNIIPEKWLIDNNFKENKEYVSQKELYKSKQNELSSFR
;
A
#
# COMPACT_ATOMS: atom_id res chain seq x y z
N MET A 1 24.83 -2.06 31.35
CA MET A 1 24.08 -0.87 30.93
C MET A 1 24.73 -0.34 29.67
N ILE A 2 24.00 -0.29 28.55
CA ILE A 2 24.52 0.26 27.29
C ILE A 2 24.68 1.77 27.50
N GLY A 3 25.89 2.21 27.84
CA GLY A 3 26.23 3.63 27.87
C GLY A 3 26.25 4.11 26.43
N VAL A 4 25.20 4.78 26.00
CA VAL A 4 25.15 5.38 24.67
C VAL A 4 26.04 6.61 24.70
N ASP A 5 27.03 6.68 23.81
CA ASP A 5 28.00 7.78 23.81
C ASP A 5 27.28 9.12 23.59
N PRO A 6 27.70 10.21 24.26
CA PRO A 6 27.12 11.56 24.08
C PRO A 6 27.03 12.01 22.61
N ILE A 7 27.98 11.56 21.79
CA ILE A 7 28.04 11.81 20.34
C ILE A 7 26.85 11.15 19.62
N SER A 8 26.43 9.96 20.06
CA SER A 8 25.29 9.23 19.49
C SER A 8 23.97 9.97 19.74
N TYR A 9 23.81 10.61 20.92
CA TYR A 9 22.65 11.45 21.21
C TYR A 9 22.61 12.69 20.31
N ILE A 10 23.75 13.34 20.12
CA ILE A 10 23.87 14.49 19.22
C ILE A 10 23.53 14.08 17.79
N GLN A 11 24.02 12.94 17.31
CA GLN A 11 23.70 12.41 15.98
C GLN A 11 22.21 12.12 15.81
N LEU A 12 21.56 11.52 16.81
CA LEU A 12 20.10 11.26 16.79
C LEU A 12 19.29 12.57 16.74
N ILE A 13 19.70 13.57 17.51
CA ILE A 13 19.08 14.91 17.51
C ILE A 13 19.23 15.56 16.13
N PHE A 14 20.43 15.55 15.55
CA PHE A 14 20.67 16.09 14.20
C PHE A 14 19.90 15.35 13.11
N MET A 15 19.70 14.04 13.23
CA MET A 15 18.89 13.27 12.28
C MET A 15 17.41 13.70 12.32
N HIS A 16 16.85 13.90 13.51
CA HIS A 16 15.46 14.34 13.66
C HIS A 16 15.25 15.81 13.29
N ILE A 17 16.20 16.70 13.62
CA ILE A 17 16.16 18.11 13.22
C ILE A 17 16.39 18.23 11.70
N GLY A 18 17.43 17.58 11.17
CA GLY A 18 17.75 17.55 9.75
C GLY A 18 16.57 17.07 8.91
N GLY A 19 15.88 16.00 9.33
CA GLY A 19 14.68 15.50 8.66
C GLY A 19 13.51 16.50 8.62
N ARG A 20 13.39 17.41 9.59
CA ARG A 20 12.31 18.41 9.65
C ARG A 20 12.65 19.73 8.94
N PHE A 21 13.92 20.12 8.91
CA PHE A 21 14.36 21.44 8.41
C PHE A 21 15.06 21.41 7.05
N LEU A 22 15.56 20.25 6.59
CA LEU A 22 15.99 20.08 5.19
C LEU A 22 14.76 19.90 4.31
N LYS A 23 14.03 21.01 4.05
CA LYS A 23 13.16 21.07 2.88
C LYS A 23 14.07 21.11 1.65
N PHE A 24 14.52 19.96 1.20
CA PHE A 24 15.20 19.83 -0.09
C PHE A 24 14.28 20.40 -1.17
N LYS A 25 14.56 21.62 -1.64
CA LYS A 25 13.94 22.14 -2.85
C LYS A 25 14.55 21.37 -4.01
N VAL A 26 13.92 20.26 -4.35
CA VAL A 26 14.23 19.50 -5.56
C VAL A 26 13.88 20.33 -6.79
N THR A 27 14.63 20.17 -7.87
CA THR A 27 14.30 20.85 -9.14
C THR A 27 13.04 20.23 -9.74
N PRO A 28 12.30 20.95 -10.62
CA PRO A 28 11.08 20.40 -11.23
C PRO A 28 11.29 19.05 -11.95
N VAL A 29 12.49 18.85 -12.54
CA VAL A 29 12.85 17.58 -13.18
C VAL A 29 13.04 16.47 -12.14
N GLN A 30 13.69 16.77 -11.02
CA GLN A 30 13.88 15.81 -9.92
C GLN A 30 12.55 15.45 -9.27
N GLU A 31 11.65 16.40 -9.10
CA GLU A 31 10.30 16.15 -8.60
C GLU A 31 9.55 15.16 -9.50
N LYS A 32 9.59 15.37 -10.82
CA LYS A 32 8.98 14.45 -11.80
C LYS A 32 9.62 13.05 -11.79
N ILE A 33 10.93 12.96 -11.56
CA ILE A 33 11.62 11.67 -11.40
C ILE A 33 11.17 10.98 -10.12
N LEU A 34 11.05 11.70 -9.01
CA LEU A 34 10.62 11.17 -7.72
C LEU A 34 9.14 10.79 -7.68
N ASP A 35 8.29 11.45 -8.47
CA ASP A 35 6.88 11.10 -8.61
C ASP A 35 6.64 9.86 -9.48
N ASN A 36 7.67 9.39 -10.19
CA ASN A 36 7.57 8.17 -10.98
C ASN A 36 7.46 6.93 -10.09
N LYS A 37 6.45 6.08 -10.35
CA LYS A 37 6.20 4.84 -9.59
C LYS A 37 7.40 3.89 -9.51
N ILE A 38 8.20 3.79 -10.57
CA ILE A 38 9.40 2.93 -10.60
C ILE A 38 10.46 3.52 -9.67
N THR A 39 10.67 4.84 -9.72
CA THR A 39 11.60 5.53 -8.81
C THR A 39 11.18 5.34 -7.36
N GLN A 40 9.90 5.53 -7.04
CA GLN A 40 9.37 5.31 -5.69
C GLN A 40 9.59 3.87 -5.22
N ALA A 41 9.34 2.88 -6.10
CA ALA A 41 9.59 1.48 -5.79
C ALA A 41 11.09 1.19 -5.56
N LEU A 42 12.00 1.78 -6.35
CA LEU A 42 13.44 1.64 -6.17
C LEU A 42 13.92 2.28 -4.86
N ILE A 43 13.41 3.45 -4.51
CA ILE A 43 13.70 4.11 -3.22
C ILE A 43 13.22 3.23 -2.08
N PHE A 44 11.98 2.73 -2.16
CA PHE A 44 11.41 1.84 -1.16
C PHE A 44 12.22 0.54 -1.01
N TYR A 45 12.62 -0.09 -2.12
CA TYR A 45 13.49 -1.25 -2.11
C TYR A 45 14.84 -0.96 -1.44
N SER A 46 15.43 0.20 -1.74
CA SER A 46 16.72 0.62 -1.14
C SER A 46 16.61 0.78 0.38
N LEU A 47 15.49 1.34 0.87
CA LEU A 47 15.22 1.44 2.31
C LEU A 47 15.05 0.06 2.95
N LEU A 48 14.36 -0.87 2.29
CA LEU A 48 14.22 -2.25 2.76
C LEU A 48 15.56 -2.98 2.80
N LEU A 49 16.40 -2.81 1.78
CA LEU A 49 17.75 -3.36 1.74
C LEU A 49 18.61 -2.85 2.89
N PHE A 50 18.57 -1.54 3.12
CA PHE A 50 19.28 -0.91 4.22
C PHE A 50 18.82 -1.44 5.58
N SER A 51 17.50 -1.59 5.77
CA SER A 51 16.91 -2.06 7.01
C SER A 51 17.16 -3.55 7.28
N THR A 52 16.90 -4.40 6.30
CA THR A 52 16.98 -5.87 6.46
C THR A 52 18.38 -6.42 6.29
N LYS A 53 19.30 -5.64 5.68
CA LYS A 53 20.67 -6.03 5.32
C LYS A 53 20.73 -7.31 4.48
N SER A 54 19.66 -7.62 3.73
CA SER A 54 19.55 -8.85 2.94
C SER A 54 18.74 -8.63 1.67
N PHE A 55 19.37 -8.94 0.53
CA PHE A 55 18.75 -8.84 -0.78
C PHE A 55 17.50 -9.71 -0.91
N LEU A 56 17.59 -10.98 -0.51
CA LEU A 56 16.49 -11.92 -0.64
C LEU A 56 15.29 -11.52 0.23
N LYS A 57 15.53 -11.11 1.48
CA LYS A 57 14.46 -10.66 2.39
C LYS A 57 13.79 -9.39 1.87
N SER A 58 14.58 -8.42 1.42
CA SER A 58 14.05 -7.17 0.85
C SER A 58 13.21 -7.42 -0.40
N PHE A 59 13.67 -8.32 -1.27
CA PHE A 59 12.96 -8.70 -2.47
C PHE A 59 11.63 -9.39 -2.15
N ALA A 60 11.61 -10.28 -1.15
CA ALA A 60 10.38 -10.91 -0.68
C ALA A 60 9.40 -9.89 -0.12
N ILE A 61 9.87 -8.93 0.68
CA ILE A 61 9.02 -7.89 1.28
C ILE A 61 8.43 -6.96 0.23
N ILE A 62 9.24 -6.47 -0.73
CA ILE A 62 8.72 -5.59 -1.79
C ILE A 62 7.72 -6.32 -2.70
N SER A 63 7.96 -7.60 -2.99
CA SER A 63 7.03 -8.43 -3.76
C SER A 63 5.71 -8.62 -3.03
N LEU A 64 5.75 -8.89 -1.72
CA LEU A 64 4.56 -8.99 -0.89
C LEU A 64 3.80 -7.66 -0.82
N ALA A 65 4.51 -6.55 -0.62
CA ALA A 65 3.93 -5.21 -0.61
C ALA A 65 3.26 -4.88 -1.96
N TYR A 66 3.88 -5.26 -3.07
CA TYR A 66 3.31 -5.09 -4.40
C TYR A 66 1.99 -5.87 -4.56
N ILE A 67 1.96 -7.14 -4.17
CA ILE A 67 0.74 -7.96 -4.22
C ILE A 67 -0.34 -7.34 -3.34
N LEU A 68 -0.01 -6.93 -2.12
CA LEU A 68 -0.96 -6.30 -1.21
C LEU A 68 -1.56 -5.04 -1.82
N LEU A 69 -0.74 -4.10 -2.27
CA LEU A 69 -1.22 -2.79 -2.72
C LEU A 69 -1.88 -2.83 -4.10
N TYR A 70 -1.32 -3.58 -5.05
CA TYR A 70 -1.76 -3.54 -6.45
C TYR A 70 -2.71 -4.67 -6.84
N VAL A 71 -2.77 -5.75 -6.07
CA VAL A 71 -3.63 -6.92 -6.36
C VAL A 71 -4.74 -7.07 -5.34
N LEU A 72 -4.41 -7.12 -4.05
CA LEU A 72 -5.38 -7.42 -2.99
C LEU A 72 -6.14 -6.16 -2.54
N MET A 73 -5.48 -5.03 -2.39
CA MET A 73 -6.09 -3.78 -1.90
C MET A 73 -6.40 -2.77 -3.01
N ASN A 74 -6.32 -3.21 -4.27
CA ASN A 74 -6.61 -2.38 -5.42
C ASN A 74 -8.06 -2.61 -5.85
N GLU A 75 -8.91 -1.60 -5.73
CA GLU A 75 -10.33 -1.65 -6.06
C GLU A 75 -10.62 -2.00 -7.53
N LYS A 76 -9.65 -1.79 -8.42
CA LYS A 76 -9.73 -2.13 -9.85
C LYS A 76 -9.29 -3.55 -10.17
N SER A 77 -8.67 -4.24 -9.20
CA SER A 77 -8.22 -5.63 -9.35
C SER A 77 -9.38 -6.61 -9.19
N LYS A 78 -9.39 -7.67 -10.01
CA LYS A 78 -10.34 -8.79 -9.87
C LYS A 78 -10.18 -9.53 -8.54
N TYR A 79 -8.99 -9.50 -7.95
CA TYR A 79 -8.64 -10.18 -6.70
C TYR A 79 -8.70 -9.25 -5.49
N ASN A 80 -9.36 -8.10 -5.62
CA ASN A 80 -9.54 -7.17 -4.52
C ASN A 80 -10.25 -7.85 -3.33
N ILE A 81 -9.68 -7.71 -2.14
CA ILE A 81 -10.24 -8.24 -0.89
C ILE A 81 -11.11 -7.22 -0.17
N ILE A 82 -11.09 -5.94 -0.56
CA ILE A 82 -11.89 -4.91 0.08
C ILE A 82 -13.38 -5.17 -0.23
N PRO A 83 -14.26 -5.26 0.78
CA PRO A 83 -15.68 -5.55 0.58
C PRO A 83 -16.35 -4.54 -0.36
N GLU A 84 -17.10 -5.05 -1.34
CA GLU A 84 -17.78 -4.22 -2.33
C GLU A 84 -18.76 -3.23 -1.70
N LYS A 85 -19.48 -3.66 -0.65
CA LYS A 85 -20.34 -2.77 0.15
C LYS A 85 -19.56 -1.55 0.68
N TRP A 86 -18.40 -1.78 1.28
CA TRP A 86 -17.59 -0.69 1.84
C TRP A 86 -17.08 0.27 0.76
N LEU A 87 -16.72 -0.26 -0.42
CA LEU A 87 -16.31 0.59 -1.56
C LEU A 87 -17.46 1.47 -2.07
N ILE A 88 -18.69 0.94 -2.13
CA ILE A 88 -19.88 1.67 -2.56
C ILE A 88 -20.24 2.73 -1.51
N ASP A 89 -20.30 2.35 -0.23
CA ASP A 89 -20.63 3.26 0.89
C ASP A 89 -19.68 4.47 0.96
N ASN A 90 -18.45 4.33 0.48
CA ASN A 90 -17.43 5.38 0.48
C ASN A 90 -17.19 6.02 -0.90
N ASN A 91 -18.04 5.77 -1.89
CA ASN A 91 -17.94 6.34 -3.25
C ASN A 91 -16.65 5.99 -4.02
N PHE A 92 -15.99 4.88 -3.66
CA PHE A 92 -14.84 4.36 -4.43
C PHE A 92 -15.27 3.55 -5.66
N LYS A 93 -16.57 3.23 -5.79
CA LYS A 93 -17.14 2.52 -6.93
C LYS A 93 -18.50 3.13 -7.29
N GLU A 94 -18.66 3.56 -8.54
CA GLU A 94 -19.92 4.14 -9.00
C GLU A 94 -21.02 3.07 -9.11
N ASN A 95 -21.99 3.19 -8.21
CA ASN A 95 -23.40 2.79 -8.32
C ASN A 95 -23.68 1.47 -9.07
N LYS A 96 -23.19 0.36 -8.52
CA LYS A 96 -23.86 -0.93 -8.68
C LYS A 96 -24.62 -1.18 -7.40
N GLU A 97 -25.94 -1.39 -7.49
CA GLU A 97 -26.73 -1.92 -6.38
C GLU A 97 -25.94 -3.08 -5.77
N TYR A 98 -25.50 -2.93 -4.52
CA TYR A 98 -24.80 -4.00 -3.82
C TYR A 98 -25.80 -5.14 -3.63
N VAL A 99 -25.68 -6.20 -4.44
CA VAL A 99 -26.48 -7.41 -4.25
C VAL A 99 -25.71 -8.34 -3.34
N SER A 100 -26.26 -8.62 -2.16
CA SER A 100 -25.61 -9.56 -1.26
C SER A 100 -25.61 -10.96 -1.88
N GLN A 101 -24.57 -11.75 -1.62
CA GLN A 101 -24.52 -13.14 -2.11
C GLN A 101 -25.74 -13.95 -1.63
N LYS A 102 -26.24 -13.66 -0.42
CA LYS A 102 -27.44 -14.29 0.14
C LYS A 102 -28.68 -14.04 -0.73
N GLU A 103 -28.85 -12.82 -1.25
CA GLU A 103 -29.96 -12.47 -2.14
C GLU A 103 -29.81 -13.15 -3.50
N LEU A 104 -28.60 -13.22 -4.04
CA LEU A 104 -28.29 -13.97 -5.27
C LEU A 104 -28.60 -15.47 -5.15
N TYR A 105 -28.28 -16.10 -4.02
CA TYR A 105 -28.63 -17.50 -3.79
C TYR A 105 -30.14 -17.69 -3.68
N LYS A 106 -30.83 -16.80 -2.95
CA LYS A 106 -32.28 -16.87 -2.77
C LYS A 106 -33.03 -16.67 -4.09
N SER A 107 -32.59 -15.74 -4.94
CA SER A 107 -33.20 -15.50 -6.25
C SER A 107 -33.05 -16.69 -7.18
N LYS A 108 -31.84 -17.26 -7.28
CA LYS A 108 -31.61 -18.48 -8.07
C LYS A 108 -32.45 -19.67 -7.59
N GLN A 109 -32.60 -19.84 -6.28
CA GLN A 109 -33.41 -20.92 -5.72
C GLN A 109 -34.89 -20.76 -6.08
N ASN A 110 -35.42 -19.53 -5.99
CA ASN A 110 -36.80 -19.24 -6.36
C ASN A 110 -37.05 -19.46 -7.86
N GLU A 111 -36.12 -19.03 -8.72
CA GLU A 111 -36.18 -19.26 -10.16
C GLU A 111 -36.21 -20.77 -10.49
N LEU A 112 -35.30 -21.56 -9.92
CA LEU A 112 -35.29 -23.02 -10.05
C LEU A 112 -36.59 -23.67 -9.58
N SER A 113 -37.22 -23.15 -8.53
CA SER A 113 -38.49 -23.66 -8.03
C SER A 113 -39.70 -23.29 -8.89
N SER A 114 -39.62 -22.21 -9.69
CA SER A 114 -40.70 -21.83 -10.63
C SER A 114 -40.75 -22.67 -11.92
N PHE A 115 -39.72 -23.49 -12.18
CA PHE A 115 -39.68 -24.43 -13.30
C PHE A 115 -40.17 -25.85 -12.93
N ARG A 116 -40.55 -26.09 -11.67
CA ARG A 116 -41.18 -27.36 -11.21
C ARG A 116 -42.67 -27.16 -11.02
#